data_AF-A0A662Y2K6-F1
#
_entry.id   AF-A0A662Y2K6-F1
#
_cell.length_a   1.000
_cell.length_b   1.000
_cell.length_c   1.000
_cell.angle_alpha   90.00
_cell.angle_beta   90.00
_cell.angle_gamma   90.00
#
_symmetry.space_group_name_H-M   'P 1'
#
loop_
_entity.id
_entity.type
_entity.pdbx_description
1 polymer ?
#
loop_
_entity_poly.entity_id
_entity_poly.type
_entity_poly.pdbx_seq_one_letter_code
_entity_poly.pdbx_strand_id
1 'polypeptide(L)'
;MSDFRGMGVFSLIQLNHFTREYRVEAQRALEESNHPTRWYPFAVTGINVTGFMIDLIHDRLVDIKLYRLAGSGEGEDVAAGLTALHDLYATIFTRFNKLWVDTNPRDVMAFPSIFQSLKDDIRRELLQKSFRY
;
A
#
# COMPACT_ATOMS: atom_id res chain seq x y z
N MET A 1 -4.73 -8.85 -21.98
CA MET A 1 -5.86 -8.59 -21.07
C MET A 1 -5.33 -7.62 -20.03
N SER A 2 -5.88 -6.41 -19.89
CA SER A 2 -5.25 -5.30 -19.14
C SER A 2 -5.48 -5.42 -17.62
N ASP A 3 -4.40 -5.51 -16.84
CA ASP A 3 -4.40 -5.75 -15.38
C ASP A 3 -5.15 -4.70 -14.54
N PHE A 4 -5.43 -3.52 -15.10
CA PHE A 4 -6.05 -2.40 -14.38
C PHE A 4 -7.58 -2.39 -14.33
N ARG A 5 -8.29 -3.50 -14.60
CA ARG A 5 -9.78 -3.47 -14.60
C ARG A 5 -10.42 -3.50 -13.20
N GLY A 6 -9.70 -3.97 -12.17
CA GLY A 6 -10.21 -4.07 -10.79
C GLY A 6 -9.99 -2.79 -9.98
N MET A 7 -8.74 -2.40 -9.76
CA MET A 7 -8.36 -1.18 -9.01
C MET A 7 -8.11 0.04 -9.91
N GLY A 8 -8.23 -0.13 -11.23
CA GLY A 8 -8.28 0.98 -12.17
C GLY A 8 -6.97 1.73 -12.41
N VAL A 9 -7.14 2.86 -13.09
CA VAL A 9 -6.16 3.94 -13.29
C VAL A 9 -5.65 4.49 -11.94
N PHE A 10 -6.43 4.39 -10.85
CA PHE A 10 -5.99 4.86 -9.55
C PHE A 10 -4.75 4.12 -9.05
N SER A 11 -4.71 2.79 -9.19
CA SER A 11 -3.52 2.02 -8.83
C SER A 11 -2.28 2.37 -9.66
N LEU A 12 -2.47 2.76 -10.93
CA LEU A 12 -1.40 3.28 -11.77
C LEU A 12 -0.91 4.66 -11.30
N ILE A 13 -1.82 5.58 -10.95
CA ILE A 13 -1.47 6.90 -10.41
C ILE A 13 -0.69 6.73 -9.10
N GLN A 14 -1.14 5.83 -8.21
CA GLN A 14 -0.47 5.50 -6.96
C GLN A 14 0.94 4.95 -7.19
N LEU A 15 1.10 3.98 -8.10
CA LEU A 15 2.40 3.43 -8.44
C LEU A 15 3.33 4.46 -9.09
N ASN A 16 2.80 5.35 -9.93
CA ASN A 16 3.56 6.45 -10.52
C ASN A 16 4.02 7.45 -9.46
N HIS A 17 3.14 7.82 -8.53
CA HIS A 17 3.48 8.71 -7.42
C HIS A 17 4.56 8.07 -6.54
N PHE A 18 4.41 6.78 -6.19
CA PHE A 18 5.40 6.04 -5.41
C PHE A 18 6.79 6.04 -6.08
N THR A 19 6.86 5.74 -7.37
CA THR A 19 8.15 5.73 -8.09
C THR A 19 8.79 7.11 -8.28
N ARG A 20 8.00 8.19 -8.19
CA ARG A 20 8.48 9.57 -8.36
C ARG A 20 8.85 10.25 -7.04
N GLU A 21 8.02 10.13 -6.02
CA GLU A 21 8.18 10.84 -4.74
C GLU A 21 8.94 9.99 -3.71
N TYR A 22 8.78 8.66 -3.76
CA TYR A 22 9.43 7.69 -2.86
C TYR A 22 10.49 6.86 -3.60
N ARG A 23 11.38 7.56 -4.31
CA ARG A 23 12.34 6.94 -5.25
C ARG A 23 13.22 5.86 -4.62
N VAL A 24 13.70 6.07 -3.40
CA VAL A 24 14.63 5.15 -2.73
C VAL A 24 13.91 3.84 -2.39
N GLU A 25 12.72 3.95 -1.82
CA GLU A 25 11.86 2.83 -1.47
C GLU A 25 11.41 2.07 -2.73
N ALA A 26 10.98 2.81 -3.76
CA ALA A 26 10.53 2.25 -5.01
C ALA A 26 11.66 1.52 -5.77
N GLN A 27 12.87 2.09 -5.80
CA GLN A 27 14.02 1.47 -6.42
C GLN A 27 14.41 0.18 -5.68
N ARG A 28 14.51 0.22 -4.35
CA ARG A 28 14.79 -0.99 -3.55
C ARG A 28 13.74 -2.07 -3.75
N ALA A 29 12.46 -1.68 -3.78
CA ALA A 29 11.38 -2.60 -4.04
C ALA A 29 11.44 -3.19 -5.46
N LEU A 30 11.80 -2.39 -6.46
CA LEU A 30 11.99 -2.87 -7.83
C LEU A 30 13.17 -3.84 -7.93
N GLU A 31 14.30 -3.55 -7.29
CA GLU A 31 15.46 -4.43 -7.26
C GLU A 31 15.12 -5.79 -6.64
N GLU A 32 14.48 -5.80 -5.46
CA GLU A 32 14.06 -7.04 -4.79
C GLU A 32 12.95 -7.78 -5.55
N SER A 33 12.04 -7.05 -6.21
CA SER A 33 11.00 -7.65 -7.03
C SER A 33 11.56 -8.43 -8.23
N ASN A 34 12.79 -8.11 -8.68
CA ASN A 34 13.49 -8.80 -9.77
C ASN A 34 14.52 -9.82 -9.28
N HIS A 35 14.53 -10.14 -7.98
CA HIS A 35 15.51 -11.08 -7.42
C HIS A 35 15.42 -12.47 -8.10
N PRO A 36 16.54 -13.12 -8.48
CA PRO A 36 16.52 -14.34 -9.31
C PRO A 36 15.63 -15.49 -8.78
N THR A 37 15.55 -15.66 -7.47
CA THR A 37 14.84 -16.76 -6.80
C THR A 37 13.57 -16.35 -6.07
N ARG A 38 13.53 -15.16 -5.46
CA ARG A 38 12.42 -14.66 -4.64
C ARG A 38 11.75 -13.44 -5.27
N TRP A 39 11.68 -13.40 -6.60
CA TRP A 39 11.01 -12.31 -7.31
C TRP A 39 9.53 -12.23 -6.92
N TYR A 40 8.94 -11.05 -7.05
CA TYR A 40 7.50 -10.85 -6.96
C TYR A 40 7.06 -9.84 -8.04
N PRO A 41 5.81 -9.90 -8.53
CA PRO A 41 5.37 -9.03 -9.62
C PRO A 41 5.12 -7.59 -9.12
N PHE A 42 6.11 -6.68 -9.28
CA PHE A 42 6.07 -5.30 -8.77
C PHE A 42 4.76 -4.54 -9.04
N ALA A 43 4.31 -4.50 -10.30
CA ALA A 43 3.08 -3.79 -10.67
C ALA A 43 1.82 -4.45 -10.10
N VAL A 44 1.77 -5.80 -10.05
CA VAL A 44 0.65 -6.55 -9.47
C VAL A 44 0.60 -6.38 -7.96
N THR A 45 1.75 -6.32 -7.28
CA THR A 45 1.85 -5.91 -5.87
C THR A 45 1.24 -4.53 -5.69
N GLY A 46 1.59 -3.57 -6.56
CA GLY A 46 1.03 -2.23 -6.53
C GLY A 46 -0.50 -2.21 -6.63
N ILE A 47 -1.09 -3.02 -7.52
CA ILE A 47 -2.54 -3.17 -7.64
C ILE A 47 -3.15 -3.74 -6.36
N ASN A 48 -2.52 -4.78 -5.78
CA ASN A 48 -2.98 -5.41 -4.53
C ASN A 48 -2.90 -4.45 -3.33
N VAL A 49 -1.87 -3.61 -3.27
CA VAL A 49 -1.73 -2.57 -2.24
C VAL A 49 -2.86 -1.54 -2.35
N THR A 50 -3.18 -1.09 -3.57
CA THR A 50 -4.33 -0.20 -3.77
C THR A 50 -5.64 -0.86 -3.33
N GLY A 51 -5.85 -2.14 -3.67
CA GLY A 51 -7.04 -2.87 -3.23
C GLY A 51 -7.13 -2.99 -1.72
N PHE A 52 -6.03 -3.30 -1.05
CA PHE A 52 -6.02 -3.35 0.41
C PHE A 52 -6.26 -1.98 1.05
N MET A 53 -5.71 -0.91 0.49
CA MET A 53 -5.98 0.45 0.98
C MET A 53 -7.47 0.80 0.87
N ILE A 54 -8.14 0.40 -0.21
CA ILE A 54 -9.59 0.57 -0.38
C ILE A 54 -10.36 -0.26 0.65
N ASP A 55 -9.94 -1.51 0.92
CA ASP A 55 -10.52 -2.33 1.99
C ASP A 55 -10.44 -1.59 3.34
N LEU A 56 -9.30 -0.99 3.67
CA LEU A 56 -9.12 -0.24 4.93
C LEU A 56 -10.04 0.99 5.04
N ILE A 57 -10.33 1.65 3.93
CA ILE A 57 -11.27 2.78 3.87
C ILE A 57 -12.70 2.26 4.09
N HIS A 58 -13.10 1.17 3.43
CA HIS A 58 -14.41 0.56 3.63
C HIS A 58 -14.60 0.04 5.07
N ASP A 59 -13.55 -0.52 5.66
CA ASP A 59 -13.52 -0.99 7.06
C ASP A 59 -13.52 0.18 8.07
N ARG A 60 -13.49 1.44 7.60
CA ARG A 60 -13.41 2.68 8.41
C ARG A 60 -12.18 2.76 9.33
N LEU A 61 -11.12 2.01 9.03
CA LEU A 61 -9.92 1.93 9.86
C LEU A 61 -8.96 3.11 9.67
N VAL A 62 -9.17 3.90 8.62
CA VAL A 62 -8.38 5.11 8.31
C VAL A 62 -9.20 6.39 8.36
N ASP A 63 -10.50 6.28 8.66
CA ASP A 63 -11.46 7.39 8.68
C ASP A 63 -11.02 8.51 9.60
N ILE A 64 -10.59 8.22 10.83
CA ILE A 64 -10.16 9.26 11.79
C ILE A 64 -8.98 10.09 11.23
N LYS A 65 -8.06 9.45 10.50
CA LYS A 65 -6.94 10.15 9.87
C LYS A 65 -7.42 10.99 8.68
N LEU A 66 -8.29 10.44 7.84
CA LEU A 66 -8.84 11.13 6.68
C LEU A 66 -9.75 12.30 7.07
N TYR A 67 -10.64 12.11 8.07
CA TYR A 67 -11.51 13.16 8.60
C TYR A 67 -10.73 14.27 9.30
N ARG A 68 -9.64 13.96 10.01
CA ARG A 68 -8.78 15.00 10.60
C ARG A 68 -8.14 15.88 9.54
N LEU A 69 -7.81 15.31 8.38
CA LEU A 69 -7.26 16.06 7.24
C LEU A 69 -8.33 16.86 6.50
N ALA A 70 -9.59 16.41 6.51
CA ALA A 70 -10.72 17.12 5.91
C ALA A 70 -11.34 18.19 6.82
N GLY A 71 -11.07 18.16 8.13
CA GLY A 71 -11.59 19.12 9.11
C GLY A 71 -10.74 20.38 9.29
N SER A 72 -9.63 20.52 8.54
CA SER A 72 -8.66 21.61 8.72
C SER A 72 -8.85 22.84 7.82
N GLY A 73 -9.70 22.81 6.79
CA GLY A 73 -10.29 24.03 6.21
C GLY A 73 -10.21 24.19 4.68
N GLU A 74 -11.25 24.85 4.16
CA GLU A 74 -11.46 25.44 2.82
C GLU A 74 -10.58 24.97 1.64
N GLY A 75 -11.15 24.13 0.78
CA GLY A 75 -10.77 23.99 -0.64
C GLY A 75 -9.50 23.18 -0.95
N GLU A 76 -8.51 23.16 -0.04
CA GLU A 76 -7.27 22.38 -0.15
C GLU A 76 -7.38 20.94 0.43
N ASP A 77 -8.52 20.61 1.04
CA ASP A 77 -8.75 19.37 1.79
C ASP A 77 -8.63 18.09 0.93
N VAL A 78 -9.02 18.16 -0.36
CA VAL A 78 -8.96 16.99 -1.27
C VAL A 78 -7.52 16.63 -1.64
N ALA A 79 -6.67 17.64 -1.85
CA ALA A 79 -5.26 17.41 -2.16
C ALA A 79 -4.52 16.84 -0.96
N ALA A 80 -4.79 17.35 0.25
CA ALA A 80 -4.24 16.81 1.49
C ALA A 80 -4.67 15.34 1.73
N GLY A 81 -5.96 15.04 1.50
CA GLY A 81 -6.47 13.67 1.59
C GLY A 81 -5.81 12.73 0.57
N LEU A 82 -5.63 13.18 -0.68
CA LEU A 82 -4.98 12.38 -1.72
C LEU A 82 -3.50 12.12 -1.41
N THR A 83 -2.77 13.12 -0.92
CA THR A 83 -1.38 12.93 -0.46
C THR A 83 -1.31 11.92 0.66
N ALA A 84 -2.20 11.97 1.65
CA ALA A 84 -2.23 10.99 2.72
C ALA A 84 -2.52 9.56 2.23
N LEU A 85 -3.34 9.40 1.18
CA LEU A 85 -3.54 8.11 0.53
C LEU A 85 -2.28 7.63 -0.20
N HIS A 86 -1.56 8.53 -0.88
CA HIS A 86 -0.26 8.22 -1.47
C HIS A 86 0.79 7.79 -0.44
N ASP A 87 0.84 8.47 0.70
CA ASP A 87 1.75 8.14 1.80
C ASP A 87 1.41 6.77 2.42
N LEU A 88 0.12 6.49 2.59
CA LEU A 88 -0.35 5.19 3.06
C LEU A 88 0.02 4.09 2.07
N TYR A 89 -0.20 4.31 0.77
CA TYR A 89 0.20 3.39 -0.27
C TYR A 89 1.71 3.09 -0.23
N ALA A 90 2.55 4.12 -0.19
CA ALA A 90 4.00 4.00 -0.12
C ALA A 90 4.44 3.23 1.15
N THR A 91 3.79 3.51 2.29
CA THR A 91 4.03 2.82 3.55
C THR A 91 3.71 1.32 3.44
N ILE A 92 2.54 0.96 2.91
CA ILE A 92 2.13 -0.44 2.78
C ILE A 92 3.06 -1.18 1.81
N PHE A 93 3.39 -0.58 0.67
CA PHE A 93 4.31 -1.19 -0.31
C PHE A 93 5.69 -1.43 0.31
N THR A 94 6.24 -0.42 0.99
CA THR A 94 7.56 -0.52 1.62
C THR A 94 7.58 -1.59 2.70
N ARG A 95 6.52 -1.69 3.52
CA ARG A 95 6.37 -2.76 4.52
C ARG A 95 6.25 -4.13 3.87
N PHE A 96 5.50 -4.25 2.78
CA PHE A 96 5.41 -5.49 2.02
C PHE A 96 6.79 -5.93 1.52
N ASN A 97 7.53 -5.02 0.87
CA ASN A 97 8.86 -5.33 0.35
C ASN A 97 9.78 -5.81 1.46
N LYS A 98 9.79 -5.12 2.61
CA LYS A 98 10.57 -5.54 3.77
C LYS A 98 10.17 -6.92 4.27
N LEU A 99 8.87 -7.17 4.47
CA LEU A 99 8.37 -8.47 4.94
C LEU A 99 8.73 -9.60 3.97
N TRP A 100 8.62 -9.35 2.67
CA TRP A 100 8.97 -10.30 1.63
C TRP A 100 10.45 -10.68 1.68
N VAL A 101 11.34 -9.69 1.76
CA VAL A 101 12.79 -9.91 1.90
C VAL A 101 13.12 -10.66 3.18
N ASP A 102 12.56 -10.23 4.31
CA ASP A 102 12.78 -10.84 5.63
C ASP A 102 12.28 -12.30 5.68
N THR A 103 11.20 -12.62 4.96
CA THR A 103 10.65 -13.99 4.88
C THR A 103 11.47 -14.89 3.96
N ASN A 104 12.17 -14.30 2.97
CA ASN A 104 12.98 -15.00 1.97
C ASN A 104 12.26 -16.23 1.35
N PRO A 105 11.08 -16.03 0.73
CA PRO A 105 10.27 -17.13 0.21
C PRO A 105 10.99 -17.87 -0.94
N ARG A 106 10.67 -19.15 -1.11
CA ARG A 106 11.25 -19.98 -2.18
C ARG A 106 10.81 -19.56 -3.57
N ASP A 107 9.56 -19.11 -3.68
CA ASP A 107 8.93 -18.73 -4.94
C ASP A 107 7.73 -17.81 -4.71
N VAL A 108 7.15 -17.34 -5.81
CA VAL A 108 6.02 -16.39 -5.84
C VAL A 108 4.72 -16.97 -5.24
N MET A 109 4.60 -18.29 -5.05
CA MET A 109 3.39 -18.91 -4.48
C MET A 109 3.18 -18.53 -3.01
N ALA A 110 4.22 -18.06 -2.31
CA ALA A 110 4.11 -17.52 -0.96
C ALA A 110 3.45 -16.13 -0.90
N PHE A 111 3.26 -15.48 -2.05
CA PHE A 111 2.71 -14.12 -2.14
C PHE A 111 1.36 -13.97 -1.43
N PRO A 112 0.33 -14.79 -1.68
CA PRO A 112 -0.96 -14.61 -1.04
C PRO A 112 -0.88 -14.71 0.49
N SER A 113 -0.11 -15.67 1.01
CA SER A 113 0.04 -15.85 2.47
C SER A 113 0.82 -14.70 3.13
N ILE A 114 1.92 -14.25 2.52
CA ILE A 114 2.74 -13.16 3.07
C ILE A 114 1.96 -11.85 3.00
N PHE A 115 1.29 -11.58 1.89
CA PHE A 115 0.46 -10.39 1.73
C PHE A 115 -0.71 -10.41 2.72
N GLN A 116 -1.36 -11.56 2.94
CA GLN A 116 -2.41 -11.68 3.94
C GLN A 116 -1.91 -11.43 5.36
N SER A 117 -0.74 -11.97 5.74
CA SER A 117 -0.12 -11.67 7.04
C SER A 117 0.10 -10.17 7.24
N LEU A 118 0.59 -9.48 6.20
CA LEU A 118 0.74 -8.02 6.23
C LEU A 118 -0.61 -7.31 6.44
N LYS A 119 -1.66 -7.74 5.75
CA LYS A 119 -3.01 -7.18 5.91
C LYS A 119 -3.49 -7.30 7.35
N ASP A 120 -3.33 -8.48 7.94
CA ASP A 120 -3.80 -8.78 9.30
C ASP A 120 -3.02 -7.98 10.35
N ASP A 121 -1.71 -7.82 10.17
CA ASP A 121 -0.87 -6.99 11.04
C ASP A 121 -1.28 -5.51 10.98
N ILE A 122 -1.47 -4.96 9.77
CA ILE A 122 -1.89 -3.57 9.59
C ILE A 122 -3.28 -3.32 10.18
N ARG A 123 -4.25 -4.21 9.93
CA ARG A 123 -5.59 -4.08 10.52
C ARG A 123 -5.54 -4.07 12.04
N ARG A 124 -4.75 -4.97 12.64
CA ARG A 124 -4.56 -5.05 14.09
C ARG A 124 -3.97 -3.76 14.66
N GLU A 125 -2.94 -3.21 14.03
CA GLU A 125 -2.32 -1.94 14.44
C GLU A 125 -3.31 -0.75 14.35
N LEU A 126 -4.12 -0.69 13.29
CA LEU A 126 -5.10 0.37 13.10
C LEU A 126 -6.24 0.27 14.12
N LEU A 127 -6.74 -0.93 14.38
CA LEU A 127 -7.74 -1.17 15.42
C LEU A 127 -7.23 -0.75 16.80
N GLN A 128 -6.02 -1.16 17.18
CA GLN A 128 -5.43 -0.75 18.46
C GLN A 128 -5.28 0.77 18.61
N LYS A 129 -5.00 1.48 17.52
CA LYS A 129 -4.95 2.96 17.52
C LYS A 129 -6.32 3.60 17.61
N SER A 130 -7.34 2.98 17.01
CA SER A 130 -8.74 3.45 17.09
C SER A 130 -9.32 3.37 18.50
N PHE A 131 -8.90 2.39 19.32
CA PHE A 131 -9.37 2.25 20.71
C PHE A 131 -8.65 3.14 21.72
N ARG A 132 -7.63 3.90 21.31
CA ARG A 132 -6.85 4.79 22.18
C ARG A 132 -7.33 6.25 22.17
N TYR A 133 -8.43 6.53 21.47
CA TYR A 133 -9.08 7.84 21.42
C TYR A 133 -10.45 7.79 22.09
#